data_AF-A0A1Y2GY48-F1
#
_entry.id   AF-A0A1Y2GY48-F1
#
_cell.length_a   1.000
_cell.length_b   1.000
_cell.length_c   1.000
_cell.angle_alpha   90.00
_cell.angle_beta   90.00
_cell.angle_gamma   90.00
#
_symmetry.space_group_name_H-M   'P 1'
#
loop_
_entity.id
_entity.type
_entity.pdbx_description
1 polymer ?
#
loop_
_entity_poly.entity_id
_entity_poly.type
_entity_poly.pdbx_seq_one_letter_code
_entity_poly.pdbx_strand_id
1 'polypeptide(L)'
;MDYDRLKAFVEADNLFSIVLVDELDAMDEEPFTLDSFENLMRLHANKSKDFILARVTTQDPNDGTKTYHSYYSAHQINKVLFRTQPEEGLLHRMKARNPLNNMVIVGDVHYYIISSQEVKAT
;
A
#
# COMPACT_ATOMS: atom_id res chain seq x y z
N MET A 1 20.80 20.68 2.00
CA MET A 1 20.49 19.48 1.20
C MET A 1 20.69 18.32 2.14
N ASP A 2 19.61 17.92 2.79
CA ASP A 2 19.63 16.86 3.80
C ASP A 2 19.00 15.63 3.14
N TYR A 3 19.84 14.62 2.92
CA TYR A 3 19.46 13.33 2.36
C TYR A 3 19.14 12.44 3.56
N ASP A 4 17.86 12.25 3.88
CA ASP A 4 17.44 11.11 4.70
C ASP A 4 15.91 11.03 4.79
N ARG A 5 15.34 9.91 4.32
CA ARG A 5 14.43 9.05 5.10
C ARG A 5 13.75 8.03 4.19
N LEU A 6 14.33 6.83 4.18
CA LEU A 6 13.71 5.63 3.63
C LEU A 6 12.93 4.90 4.73
N LYS A 7 11.64 4.62 4.47
CA LYS A 7 10.84 3.71 5.32
C LYS A 7 10.83 2.33 4.69
N ALA A 8 11.58 1.41 5.28
CA ALA A 8 11.58 0.00 4.93
C ALA A 8 10.34 -0.71 5.51
N PHE A 9 9.72 -1.58 4.73
CA PHE A 9 8.64 -2.48 5.18
C PHE A 9 9.21 -3.88 5.48
N VAL A 10 8.83 -4.46 6.63
CA VAL A 10 9.36 -5.73 7.15
C VAL A 10 8.28 -6.81 7.14
N GLU A 11 8.54 -7.95 6.51
CA GLU A 11 7.81 -9.21 6.74
C GLU A 11 8.68 -10.14 7.60
N ALA A 12 8.09 -10.69 8.67
CA ALA A 12 8.78 -11.59 9.58
C ALA A 12 8.65 -13.03 9.07
N ASP A 13 9.67 -13.51 8.36
CA ASP A 13 9.81 -14.93 8.04
C ASP A 13 11.12 -15.45 8.66
N ASN A 14 10.95 -16.21 9.76
CA ASN A 14 11.98 -16.91 10.54
C ASN A 14 13.09 -16.06 11.21
N LEU A 15 13.59 -16.57 12.34
CA LEU A 15 14.49 -15.91 13.30
C LEU A 15 15.63 -15.08 12.64
N PHE A 16 15.59 -13.76 12.86
CA PHE A 16 16.69 -12.79 12.78
C PHE A 16 17.36 -12.51 11.42
N SER A 17 16.59 -12.40 10.34
CA SER A 17 16.99 -11.53 9.22
C SER A 17 15.88 -10.53 8.92
N ILE A 18 16.15 -9.25 9.14
CA ILE A 18 15.32 -8.18 8.58
C ILE A 18 15.56 -8.23 7.07
N VAL A 19 14.60 -8.78 6.34
CA VAL A 19 14.63 -8.76 4.87
C VAL A 19 13.98 -7.46 4.43
N LEU A 20 14.74 -6.62 3.73
CA LEU A 20 14.17 -5.48 3.03
C LEU A 20 13.26 -6.02 1.92
N VAL A 21 11.96 -5.80 2.05
CA VAL A 21 10.98 -6.31 1.10
C VAL A 21 10.82 -5.38 -0.10
N ASP A 22 10.81 -4.06 0.14
CA ASP A 22 10.77 -3.03 -0.89
C ASP A 22 11.09 -1.64 -0.31
N GLU A 23 11.23 -0.65 -1.20
CA GLU A 23 11.50 0.75 -0.92
C GLU A 23 10.50 1.65 -1.65
N LEU A 24 10.02 2.70 -0.97
CA LEU A 24 9.08 3.68 -1.50
C LEU A 24 9.52 5.08 -1.09
N ASP A 25 9.57 6.00 -2.06
CA ASP A 25 9.79 7.42 -1.75
C ASP A 25 8.52 8.01 -1.14
N ALA A 26 8.64 8.58 0.07
CA ALA A 26 7.51 9.19 0.75
C ALA A 26 6.99 10.45 0.01
N MET A 27 7.80 11.03 -0.88
CA MET A 27 7.41 12.16 -1.72
C MET A 27 6.58 11.74 -2.94
N ASP A 28 6.55 10.44 -3.28
CA ASP A 28 5.70 9.95 -4.34
C ASP A 28 4.22 10.21 -4.04
N GLU A 29 3.47 10.54 -5.08
CA GLU A 29 2.04 10.79 -4.99
C GLU A 29 1.26 9.48 -4.93
N GLU A 30 0.31 9.42 -4.01
CA GLU A 30 -0.65 8.34 -3.94
C GLU A 30 -1.67 8.49 -5.08
N PRO A 31 -1.85 7.47 -5.97
CA PRO A 31 -2.55 7.68 -7.25
C PRO A 31 -4.02 8.08 -7.18
N PHE A 32 -4.71 7.92 -6.05
CA PHE A 32 -6.10 8.31 -5.91
C PHE A 32 -6.29 9.71 -5.33
N THR A 33 -5.44 10.07 -4.38
CA THR A 33 -5.55 11.32 -3.63
C THR A 33 -4.71 12.44 -4.22
N LEU A 34 -3.67 12.09 -4.99
CA LEU A 34 -2.63 13.01 -5.50
C LEU A 34 -1.89 13.74 -4.37
N ASP A 35 -2.03 13.27 -3.14
CA ASP A 35 -1.23 13.70 -2.00
C ASP A 35 0.02 12.81 -1.93
N SER A 36 1.14 13.37 -1.47
CA SER A 36 2.32 12.56 -1.19
C SER A 36 2.04 11.57 -0.06
N PHE A 37 2.69 10.41 -0.09
CA PHE A 37 2.59 9.44 1.00
C PHE A 37 3.01 10.05 2.34
N GLU A 38 4.01 10.94 2.35
CA GLU A 38 4.42 11.69 3.54
C GLU A 38 3.24 12.50 4.12
N ASN A 39 2.55 13.28 3.28
CA ASN A 39 1.43 14.09 3.72
C ASN A 39 0.31 13.21 4.28
N LEU A 40 -0.01 12.11 3.59
CA LEU A 40 -1.02 11.15 4.05
C LEU A 40 -0.67 10.54 5.41
N MET A 41 0.58 10.16 5.62
CA MET A 41 1.07 9.65 6.91
C MET A 41 0.93 10.70 8.01
N ARG A 42 1.34 11.95 7.76
CA ARG A 42 1.24 13.06 8.73
C ARG A 42 -0.22 13.38 9.07
N LEU A 43 -1.12 13.39 8.08
CA LEU A 43 -2.55 13.62 8.28
C LEU A 43 -3.20 12.57 9.19
N HIS A 44 -2.81 11.30 9.05
CA HIS A 44 -3.26 10.22 9.93
C HIS A 44 -2.67 10.37 11.33
N ALA A 45 -1.36 10.61 11.42
CA ALA A 45 -0.66 10.79 12.68
C ALA A 45 -1.23 11.96 13.50
N ASN A 46 -1.54 13.10 12.87
CA ASN A 46 -2.16 14.26 13.52
C ASN A 46 -3.53 13.94 14.15
N LYS A 47 -4.20 12.89 13.68
CA LYS A 47 -5.46 12.36 14.24
C LYS A 47 -5.24 11.18 15.19
N SER A 48 -3.98 10.91 15.55
CA SER A 48 -3.54 9.75 16.35
C SER A 48 -4.03 8.41 15.76
N LYS A 49 -3.93 8.29 14.43
CA LYS A 49 -4.25 7.07 13.69
C LYS A 49 -3.03 6.61 12.91
N ASP A 50 -2.80 5.32 12.89
CA ASP A 50 -1.77 4.74 12.05
C ASP A 50 -2.19 4.78 10.59
N PHE A 51 -1.22 4.87 9.69
CA PHE A 51 -1.44 4.81 8.26
C PHE A 51 -1.21 3.38 7.77
N ILE A 52 -2.14 2.85 6.99
CA ILE A 52 -2.00 1.52 6.39
C ILE A 52 -1.67 1.67 4.91
N LEU A 53 -0.48 1.23 4.53
CA LEU A 53 -0.04 1.14 3.15
C LEU A 53 -0.42 -0.23 2.58
N ALA A 54 -0.93 -0.25 1.35
CA ALA A 54 -1.24 -1.46 0.63
C ALA A 54 -0.32 -1.59 -0.59
N ARG A 55 0.38 -2.73 -0.69
CA ARG A 55 1.12 -3.13 -1.90
C ARG A 55 0.28 -4.09 -2.72
N VAL A 56 0.06 -3.72 -3.97
CA VAL A 56 -0.63 -4.53 -4.98
C VAL A 56 0.38 -5.05 -5.98
N THR A 57 0.22 -6.31 -6.40
CA THR A 57 1.01 -6.91 -7.48
C THR A 57 0.15 -7.03 -8.74
N THR A 58 0.72 -6.64 -9.88
CA THR A 58 0.15 -6.87 -11.21
C THR A 58 1.08 -7.70 -12.07
N GLN A 59 0.53 -8.50 -12.96
CA GLN A 59 1.29 -9.32 -13.91
C GLN A 59 1.25 -8.69 -15.31
N ASP A 60 2.39 -8.71 -16.01
CA ASP A 60 2.45 -8.25 -17.39
C ASP A 60 1.55 -9.13 -18.28
N PRO A 61 0.66 -8.53 -19.10
CA PRO A 61 -0.24 -9.32 -19.95
C PRO A 61 0.48 -10.06 -21.08
N ASN A 62 1.69 -9.62 -21.46
CA ASN A 62 2.47 -10.24 -22.52
C ASN A 62 3.57 -11.18 -21.97
N ASP A 63 3.90 -11.07 -20.68
CA ASP A 63 4.92 -11.88 -20.03
C ASP A 63 4.47 -12.30 -18.61
N GLY A 64 3.98 -13.53 -18.49
CA GLY A 64 3.53 -14.09 -17.21
C GLY A 64 4.62 -14.24 -16.16
N THR A 65 5.90 -14.07 -16.49
CA THR A 65 6.99 -14.11 -15.52
C THR A 65 7.28 -12.76 -14.89
N LYS A 66 6.79 -11.67 -15.49
CA LYS A 66 7.07 -10.32 -15.06
C LYS A 66 5.93 -9.75 -14.22
N THR A 67 6.27 -9.29 -13.02
CA THR A 67 5.35 -8.64 -12.09
C THR A 67 5.79 -7.22 -11.76
N TYR A 68 4.83 -6.38 -11.42
CA TYR A 68 5.04 -5.00 -10.98
C TYR A 68 4.33 -4.78 -9.64
N HIS A 69 4.93 -3.95 -8.79
CA HIS A 69 4.34 -3.53 -7.53
C HIS A 69 3.84 -2.08 -7.63
N SER A 70 2.72 -1.80 -6.98
CA SER A 70 2.18 -0.45 -6.84
C SER A 70 1.65 -0.25 -5.42
N TYR A 71 1.77 0.96 -4.93
CA TYR A 71 1.50 1.32 -3.54
C TYR A 71 0.31 2.27 -3.46
N TYR A 72 -0.54 2.07 -2.45
CA TYR A 72 -1.75 2.84 -2.24
C TYR A 72 -2.02 3.05 -0.76
N SER A 73 -2.79 4.08 -0.43
CA SER A 73 -3.52 4.04 0.83
C SER A 73 -4.46 2.82 0.83
N ALA A 74 -4.37 1.98 1.85
CA ALA A 74 -5.22 0.79 1.97
C ALA A 74 -6.72 1.13 1.87
N HIS A 75 -7.12 2.28 2.42
CA HIS A 75 -8.49 2.76 2.35
C HIS A 75 -8.96 2.99 0.90
N GLN A 76 -8.10 3.51 0.03
CA GLN A 76 -8.47 3.82 -1.35
C GLN A 76 -8.53 2.56 -2.21
N ILE A 77 -7.48 1.73 -2.18
CA ILE A 77 -7.45 0.52 -3.01
C ILE A 77 -8.52 -0.49 -2.59
N ASN A 78 -8.89 -0.55 -1.31
CA ASN A 78 -9.98 -1.42 -0.85
C ASN A 78 -11.34 -1.06 -1.47
N LYS A 79 -11.57 0.21 -1.82
CA LYS A 79 -12.79 0.61 -2.58
C LYS A 79 -12.81 0.07 -3.99
N VAL A 80 -11.66 -0.32 -4.55
CA VAL A 80 -11.59 -0.99 -5.85
C VAL A 80 -11.73 -2.49 -5.70
N LEU A 81 -11.09 -3.06 -4.68
CA LEU A 81 -10.99 -4.50 -4.47
C LEU A 81 -12.26 -5.12 -3.88
N PHE A 82 -13.04 -4.37 -3.11
CA PHE A 82 -14.16 -4.94 -2.37
C PHE A 82 -15.51 -4.32 -2.73
N ARG A 83 -16.54 -5.15 -2.72
CA ARG A 83 -17.95 -4.74 -2.86
C ARG A 83 -18.76 -5.35 -1.73
N THR A 84 -19.65 -4.56 -1.15
CA THR A 84 -20.54 -4.96 -0.06
C THR A 84 -21.94 -5.21 -0.60
N GLN A 85 -22.63 -6.23 -0.08
CA GLN A 85 -24.08 -6.41 -0.19
C GLN A 85 -24.68 -6.33 1.22
N PRO A 86 -25.02 -5.12 1.69
CA PRO A 86 -25.39 -4.90 3.09
C PRO A 86 -26.61 -5.71 3.54
N GLU A 87 -27.59 -5.86 2.66
CA GLU A 87 -28.81 -6.64 2.89
C GLU A 87 -28.54 -8.13 3.18
N GLU A 88 -27.46 -8.69 2.63
CA GLU A 88 -27.05 -10.07 2.86
C GLU A 88 -25.89 -10.20 3.86
N GLY A 89 -25.32 -9.07 4.33
CA GLY A 89 -24.15 -9.05 5.20
C GLY A 89 -22.87 -9.57 4.52
N LEU A 90 -22.78 -9.49 3.18
CA LEU A 90 -21.68 -10.06 2.41
C LEU A 90 -20.63 -9.02 1.97
N LEU A 91 -19.38 -9.48 1.92
CA LEU A 91 -18.22 -8.76 1.37
C LEU A 91 -17.56 -9.61 0.28
N HIS A 92 -17.54 -9.09 -0.94
CA HIS A 92 -16.95 -9.78 -2.09
C HIS A 92 -15.63 -9.14 -2.48
N ARG A 93 -14.60 -9.98 -2.62
CA ARG A 93 -13.34 -9.59 -3.28
C ARG A 93 -13.52 -9.68 -4.80
N MET A 94 -13.39 -8.54 -5.47
CA MET A 94 -13.56 -8.41 -6.90
C MET A 94 -12.25 -8.72 -7.62
N LYS A 95 -12.36 -9.34 -8.80
CA LYS A 95 -11.26 -9.31 -9.79
C LYS A 95 -11.18 -7.88 -10.31
N ALA A 96 -10.08 -7.19 -9.98
CA ALA A 96 -9.88 -5.80 -10.32
C ALA A 96 -8.63 -5.61 -11.19
N ARG A 97 -8.62 -4.50 -11.93
CA ARG A 97 -7.42 -3.98 -12.59
C ARG A 97 -6.81 -2.90 -11.72
N ASN A 98 -5.49 -2.80 -11.78
CA ASN A 98 -4.73 -1.76 -11.10
C ASN A 98 -5.06 -0.40 -11.73
N PRO A 99 -5.49 0.60 -10.95
CA PRO A 99 -5.85 1.93 -11.45
C PRO A 99 -4.72 2.65 -12.19
N LEU A 100 -3.46 2.40 -11.82
CA LEU A 100 -2.28 3.10 -12.34
C LEU A 100 -1.87 2.60 -13.72
N ASN A 101 -1.90 1.28 -13.95
CA ASN A 101 -1.37 0.67 -15.17
C ASN A 101 -2.39 -0.19 -15.95
N ASN A 102 -3.64 -0.30 -15.47
CA ASN A 102 -4.73 -1.08 -16.06
C ASN A 102 -4.43 -2.60 -16.21
N MET A 103 -3.39 -3.11 -15.55
CA MET A 103 -3.06 -4.54 -15.52
C MET A 103 -3.89 -5.28 -14.47
N VAL A 104 -4.05 -6.59 -14.62
CA VAL A 104 -4.82 -7.40 -13.67
C VAL A 104 -4.06 -7.51 -12.35
N ILE A 105 -4.76 -7.24 -11.24
CA ILE A 105 -4.23 -7.47 -9.90
C ILE A 105 -4.21 -8.97 -9.63
N VAL A 106 -3.06 -9.49 -9.21
CA VAL A 106 -2.83 -10.92 -8.95
C VAL A 106 -2.34 -11.13 -7.52
N GLY A 107 -2.62 -12.33 -6.97
CA GLY A 107 -2.20 -12.70 -5.62
C GLY A 107 -2.88 -11.89 -4.52
N ASP A 108 -2.27 -11.87 -3.34
CA ASP A 108 -2.75 -11.13 -2.19
C ASP A 108 -2.23 -9.69 -2.15
N VAL A 109 -2.97 -8.84 -1.43
CA VAL A 109 -2.54 -7.49 -1.14
C VAL A 109 -1.80 -7.50 0.18
N HIS A 110 -0.57 -7.02 0.18
CA HIS A 110 0.25 -6.98 1.39
C HIS A 110 0.00 -5.62 2.06
N TYR A 111 -0.35 -5.65 3.33
CA TYR A 111 -0.66 -4.45 4.11
C TYR A 111 0.42 -4.21 5.15
N TYR A 112 0.89 -2.97 5.21
CA TYR A 112 1.90 -2.53 6.16
C TYR A 112 1.36 -1.38 7.01
N ILE A 113 1.68 -1.40 8.30
CA ILE A 113 1.30 -0.34 9.24
C ILE A 113 2.48 0.60 9.40
N ILE A 114 2.22 1.90 9.25
CA ILE A 114 3.14 2.96 9.60
C ILE A 114 2.59 3.63 10.86
N SER A 115 3.30 3.45 11.97
CA SER A 115 2.86 3.92 13.27
C SER A 115 2.79 5.44 13.32
N SER A 116 1.68 5.96 13.83
CA SER A 116 1.48 7.38 14.11
C SER A 116 2.50 7.94 15.10
N GLN A 117 3.01 7.10 16.01
CA GLN A 117 4.04 7.49 16.96
C GLN A 117 5.39 7.71 16.27
N GLU A 118 5.76 6.82 15.35
CA GLU A 118 7.00 6.93 14.56
C GLU A 118 6.98 8.15 13.66
N VAL A 119 5.85 8.44 13.01
CA VAL A 119 5.67 9.63 12.17
C VAL A 119 5.80 10.93 12.98
N LYS A 120 5.29 10.97 14.21
CA LYS A 120 5.39 12.17 15.07
C LYS A 120 6.80 12.39 15.64
N ALA A 121 7.58 11.33 15.79
CA ALA A 121 8.96 11.42 16.25
C ALA A 121 9.93 11.92 15.16
N THR A 122 9.45 12.06 13.93
CA THR A 122 10.20 12.29 12.69
C THR A 122 10.08 13.74 12.22
#